data_AF-A0A9W3AWM8-F1
#
_entry.id   AF-A0A9W3AWM8-F1
#
_cell.length_a   1.000
_cell.length_b   1.000
_cell.length_c   1.000
_cell.angle_alpha   90.00
_cell.angle_beta   90.00
_cell.angle_gamma   90.00
#
_symmetry.space_group_name_H-M   'P 1'
#
loop_
_entity.id
_entity.type
_entity.pdbx_description
1 polymer ?
#
loop_
_entity_poly.entity_id
_entity_poly.type
_entity_poly.pdbx_seq_one_letter_code
_entity_poly.pdbx_strand_id
1 'polypeptide(L)'
;MDAYLARFEVHAQATERPKTQWGSHLYTLSQGKALQACINFSKKDLEEYDKVKEVLMKRYNLTDDGYREKFHKAKPERNQPFHEFVEDIRRYLMRWVELSNTKKTFEGLIDLFIRDKILTFCNPQLVAFLHERKPKDVPTAVKLCQHYITAHPEKTICCKD
;
A
#
# COMPACT_ATOMS: atom_id res chain seq x y z
N MET A 1 -6.90 11.18 -2.83
CA MET A 1 -7.01 10.18 -3.92
C MET A 1 -7.89 8.99 -3.53
N ASP A 2 -7.66 8.33 -2.38
CA ASP A 2 -8.47 7.16 -1.96
C ASP A 2 -9.98 7.49 -1.86
N ALA A 3 -10.33 8.53 -1.09
CA ALA A 3 -11.70 9.04 -1.00
C ALA A 3 -12.26 9.54 -2.34
N TYR A 4 -11.40 10.05 -3.22
CA TYR A 4 -11.81 10.52 -4.54
C TYR A 4 -12.24 9.36 -5.43
N LEU A 5 -11.46 8.27 -5.46
CA LEU A 5 -11.80 7.05 -6.21
C LEU A 5 -13.08 6.42 -5.68
N ALA A 6 -13.23 6.31 -4.35
CA ALA A 6 -14.45 5.77 -3.74
C ALA A 6 -15.69 6.59 -4.14
N ARG A 7 -15.61 7.93 -4.10
CA ARG A 7 -16.70 8.80 -4.55
C ARG A 7 -16.99 8.63 -6.05
N PHE A 8 -15.95 8.53 -6.86
CA PHE A 8 -16.08 8.31 -8.30
C PHE A 8 -16.80 6.99 -8.61
N GLU A 9 -16.44 5.90 -7.92
CA GLU A 9 -17.06 4.57 -8.09
C GLU A 9 -18.54 4.60 -7.72
N VAL A 10 -18.89 5.18 -6.58
CA VAL A 10 -20.29 5.34 -6.16
C VAL A 10 -21.08 6.16 -7.19
N HIS A 11 -20.51 7.26 -7.69
CA HIS A 11 -21.16 8.07 -8.72
C HIS A 11 -21.35 7.29 -10.03
N ALA A 12 -20.31 6.58 -10.49
CA ALA A 12 -20.36 5.81 -11.72
C ALA A 12 -21.41 4.68 -11.64
N GLN A 13 -21.51 4.02 -10.49
CA GLN A 13 -22.56 3.02 -10.19
C GLN A 13 -23.96 3.64 -10.21
N ALA A 14 -24.15 4.78 -9.53
CA ALA A 14 -25.44 5.47 -9.48
C ALA A 14 -25.93 5.95 -10.86
N THR A 15 -25.01 6.19 -11.78
CA THR A 15 -25.31 6.55 -13.18
C THR A 15 -25.37 5.35 -14.14
N GLU A 16 -25.32 4.11 -13.61
CA GLU A 16 -25.36 2.86 -14.37
C GLU A 16 -24.35 2.78 -15.51
N ARG A 17 -23.20 3.45 -15.35
CA ARG A 17 -22.20 3.53 -16.41
C ARG A 17 -21.49 2.18 -16.56
N PRO A 18 -21.28 1.64 -17.78
CA PRO A 18 -20.51 0.41 -17.97
C PRO A 18 -19.10 0.55 -17.40
N LYS A 19 -18.62 -0.46 -16.66
CA LYS A 19 -17.28 -0.43 -16.03
C LYS A 19 -16.14 -0.19 -17.03
N THR A 20 -16.32 -0.62 -18.28
CA THR A 20 -15.39 -0.38 -19.39
C THR A 20 -15.24 1.10 -19.79
N GLN A 21 -16.15 1.97 -19.34
CA GLN A 21 -16.07 3.41 -19.60
C GLN A 21 -15.57 4.20 -18.38
N TRP A 22 -15.36 3.54 -17.23
CA TRP A 22 -14.98 4.23 -16.01
C TRP A 22 -13.55 4.78 -16.11
N GLY A 23 -12.62 4.02 -16.69
CA GLY A 23 -11.22 4.46 -16.82
C GLY A 23 -11.08 5.68 -17.72
N SER A 24 -11.76 5.71 -18.87
CA SER A 24 -11.75 6.87 -19.78
C SER A 24 -12.39 8.11 -19.15
N HIS A 25 -13.49 7.95 -18.41
CA HIS A 25 -14.10 9.08 -17.71
C HIS A 25 -13.20 9.61 -16.59
N LEU A 26 -12.62 8.72 -15.79
CA LEU A 26 -11.67 9.09 -14.75
C LEU A 26 -10.44 9.81 -15.34
N TYR A 27 -9.96 9.37 -16.51
CA TYR A 27 -8.87 10.02 -17.24
C TYR A 27 -9.22 11.45 -17.60
N THR A 28 -10.43 11.71 -18.13
CA THR A 28 -10.85 13.08 -18.47
C THR A 28 -10.95 14.03 -17.26
N LEU A 29 -11.21 13.49 -16.08
CA LEU A 29 -11.29 14.24 -14.83
C LEU A 29 -9.94 14.36 -14.12
N SER A 30 -8.92 13.63 -14.58
CA SER A 30 -7.61 13.57 -13.94
C SER A 30 -6.79 14.81 -14.23
N GLN A 31 -6.08 15.29 -13.20
CA GLN A 31 -5.21 16.46 -13.29
C GLN A 31 -3.88 16.21 -12.57
N GLY A 32 -2.87 17.03 -12.88
CA GLY A 32 -1.57 17.01 -12.21
C GLY A 32 -0.96 15.61 -12.09
N LYS A 33 -0.68 15.18 -10.85
CA LYS A 33 -0.04 13.88 -10.57
C LYS A 33 -0.86 12.67 -11.05
N ALA A 34 -2.19 12.76 -11.05
CA ALA A 34 -3.05 11.68 -11.55
C ALA A 34 -2.98 11.58 -13.07
N LEU A 35 -3.08 12.71 -13.78
CA LEU A 35 -2.97 12.74 -15.24
C LEU A 35 -1.60 12.22 -15.69
N GLN A 36 -0.52 12.66 -15.05
CA GLN A 36 0.83 12.16 -15.34
C GLN A 36 0.99 10.64 -15.20
N ALA A 37 0.21 10.00 -14.32
CA ALA A 37 0.28 8.55 -14.12
C ALA A 37 -0.41 7.77 -15.24
N CYS A 38 -1.39 8.38 -15.90
CA CYS A 38 -2.23 7.73 -16.91
C CYS A 38 -2.02 8.29 -18.32
N ILE A 39 -1.17 9.31 -18.51
CA ILE A 39 -1.02 10.03 -19.79
C ILE A 39 -0.64 9.13 -20.98
N ASN A 40 0.07 8.03 -20.72
CA ASN A 40 0.52 7.09 -21.74
C ASN A 40 -0.44 5.91 -21.95
N PHE A 41 -1.63 5.94 -21.35
CA PHE A 41 -2.57 4.84 -21.46
C PHE A 41 -3.19 4.79 -22.85
N SER A 42 -3.22 3.60 -23.44
CA SER A 42 -3.97 3.35 -24.67
C SER A 42 -5.47 3.34 -24.38
N LYS A 43 -6.29 3.40 -25.45
CA LYS A 43 -7.74 3.21 -25.35
C LYS A 43 -8.08 1.90 -24.61
N LYS A 44 -7.34 0.82 -24.90
CA LYS A 44 -7.56 -0.49 -24.28
C LYS A 44 -7.25 -0.47 -22.77
N ASP A 45 -6.20 0.23 -22.35
CA ASP A 45 -5.88 0.38 -20.92
C ASP A 45 -6.98 1.12 -20.17
N LEU A 46 -7.60 2.12 -20.81
CA LEU A 46 -8.71 2.89 -20.23
C LEU A 46 -10.02 2.11 -20.14
N GLU A 47 -10.17 1.02 -20.89
CA GLU A 47 -11.29 0.09 -20.77
C GLU A 47 -11.15 -0.84 -19.56
N GLU A 48 -9.94 -0.94 -18.98
CA GLU A 48 -9.63 -1.76 -17.82
C GLU A 48 -9.54 -0.90 -16.55
N TYR A 49 -10.70 -0.46 -16.03
CA TYR A 49 -10.78 0.45 -14.88
C TYR A 49 -9.94 -0.01 -13.67
N ASP A 50 -9.93 -1.31 -13.36
CA ASP A 50 -9.19 -1.83 -12.21
C ASP A 50 -7.68 -1.59 -12.34
N LYS A 51 -7.12 -1.68 -13.56
CA LYS A 51 -5.71 -1.33 -13.84
C LYS A 51 -5.47 0.17 -13.68
N VAL A 52 -6.39 1.00 -14.16
CA VAL A 52 -6.30 2.46 -14.01
C VAL A 52 -6.31 2.84 -12.53
N LYS A 53 -7.24 2.26 -11.76
CA LYS A 53 -7.33 2.42 -10.31
C LYS A 53 -6.03 2.00 -9.62
N GLU A 54 -5.48 0.84 -9.97
CA GLU A 54 -4.24 0.33 -9.40
C GLU A 54 -3.06 1.29 -9.63
N VAL A 55 -2.87 1.78 -10.86
CA VAL A 55 -1.79 2.72 -11.19
C VAL A 55 -1.94 4.03 -10.42
N LEU A 56 -3.16 4.55 -10.33
CA LEU A 56 -3.43 5.76 -9.55
C LEU A 56 -3.17 5.54 -8.06
N MET A 57 -3.63 4.43 -7.49
CA MET A 57 -3.36 4.09 -6.09
C MET A 57 -1.86 4.01 -5.83
N LYS A 58 -1.10 3.32 -6.69
CA LYS A 58 0.38 3.25 -6.60
C LYS A 58 1.02 4.63 -6.68
N ARG A 59 0.61 5.48 -7.63
CA ARG A 59 1.16 6.85 -7.79
C ARG A 59 1.00 7.70 -6.54
N TYR A 60 -0.07 7.51 -5.78
CA TYR A 60 -0.35 8.24 -4.54
C TYR A 60 0.11 7.50 -3.27
N ASN A 61 0.93 6.45 -3.40
CA ASN A 61 1.38 5.61 -2.29
C ASN A 61 0.20 5.11 -1.43
N LEU A 62 -0.87 4.69 -2.09
CA LEU A 62 -2.05 4.06 -1.49
C LEU A 62 -1.92 2.53 -1.59
N THR A 63 -0.75 2.02 -1.20
CA THR A 63 -0.41 0.61 -1.12
C THR A 63 -0.36 0.18 0.36
N ASP A 64 -0.23 -1.11 0.62
CA ASP A 64 0.05 -1.64 1.95
C ASP A 64 1.29 -0.97 2.57
N ASP A 65 2.41 -0.94 1.83
CA ASP A 65 3.64 -0.27 2.28
C ASP A 65 3.46 1.24 2.50
N GLY A 66 2.69 1.91 1.64
CA GLY A 66 2.43 3.34 1.77
C GLY A 66 1.56 3.70 2.99
N TYR A 67 0.59 2.85 3.33
CA TYR A 67 -0.22 3.03 4.54
C TYR A 67 0.52 2.61 5.81
N ARG A 68 1.34 1.55 5.75
CA ARG A 68 2.31 1.20 6.80
C ARG A 68 3.21 2.38 7.13
N GLU A 69 3.84 2.98 6.12
CA GLU A 69 4.72 4.13 6.32
C GLU A 69 3.97 5.33 6.94
N LYS A 70 2.76 5.64 6.46
CA LYS A 70 1.91 6.67 7.06
C LYS A 70 1.60 6.39 8.53
N PHE A 71 1.29 5.15 8.89
CA PHE A 71 1.02 4.75 10.27
C PHE A 71 2.24 4.99 11.18
N HIS A 72 3.43 4.51 10.79
CA HIS A 72 4.64 4.67 11.61
C HIS A 72 5.18 6.11 11.67
N LYS A 73 5.02 6.88 10.59
CA LYS A 73 5.53 8.26 10.49
C LYS A 73 4.51 9.32 10.89
N ALA A 74 3.28 8.92 11.23
CA ALA A 74 2.21 9.84 11.60
C ALA A 74 2.64 10.76 12.75
N LYS A 75 2.44 12.07 12.56
CA LYS A 75 2.62 13.11 13.59
C LYS A 75 1.46 14.12 13.44
N PRO A 76 0.95 14.69 14.54
CA PRO A 76 -0.12 15.67 14.45
C PRO A 76 0.37 16.93 13.73
N GLU A 77 -0.48 17.51 12.89
CA GLU A 77 -0.18 18.81 12.28
C GLU A 77 -0.32 19.95 13.30
N ARG A 78 0.33 21.09 13.06
CA ARG A 78 0.47 22.19 14.03
C ARG A 78 -0.85 22.66 14.66
N ASN A 79 -1.95 22.60 13.92
CA ASN A 79 -3.27 23.04 14.37
C ASN A 79 -4.35 21.95 14.25
N GLN A 80 -3.95 20.68 14.11
CA GLN A 80 -4.90 19.58 14.00
C GLN A 80 -5.47 19.23 15.39
N PRO A 81 -6.80 19.19 15.56
CA PRO A 81 -7.40 18.66 16.77
C PRO A 81 -6.94 17.22 17.03
N PHE A 82 -6.53 16.92 18.27
CA PHE A 82 -5.91 15.62 18.58
C PHE A 82 -6.81 14.41 18.26
N HIS A 83 -8.13 14.55 18.41
CA HIS A 83 -9.07 13.48 18.07
C HIS A 83 -9.08 13.17 16.56
N GLU A 84 -8.96 14.17 15.70
CA GLU A 84 -8.84 13.96 14.24
C GLU A 84 -7.54 13.24 13.90
N PHE A 85 -6.44 13.56 14.59
CA PHE A 85 -5.16 12.87 14.42
C PHE A 85 -5.25 11.38 14.80
N VAL A 86 -5.97 11.05 15.88
CA VAL A 86 -6.21 9.65 16.27
C VAL A 86 -7.03 8.91 15.22
N GLU A 87 -8.05 9.56 14.63
CA GLU A 87 -8.82 8.99 13.51
C GLU A 87 -7.98 8.80 12.24
N ASP A 88 -7.00 9.67 11.99
CA ASP A 88 -6.03 9.50 10.92
C ASP A 88 -5.16 8.25 11.13
N ILE A 89 -4.59 8.09 12.33
CA ILE A 89 -3.81 6.88 12.69
C ILE A 89 -4.65 5.63 12.50
N ARG A 90 -5.89 5.64 13.02
CA ARG A 90 -6.83 4.52 12.89
C ARG A 90 -7.08 4.19 11.43
N ARG A 91 -7.33 5.19 10.59
CA ARG A 91 -7.56 5.02 9.16
C ARG A 91 -6.33 4.43 8.45
N TYR A 92 -5.12 4.88 8.79
CA TYR A 92 -3.90 4.32 8.22
C TYR A 92 -3.71 2.85 8.58
N LEU A 93 -3.90 2.48 9.84
CA LEU A 93 -3.83 1.09 10.28
C LEU A 93 -4.86 0.22 9.58
N MET A 94 -6.12 0.66 9.51
CA MET A 94 -7.20 -0.11 8.89
C MET A 94 -6.93 -0.36 7.40
N ARG A 95 -6.48 0.67 6.67
CA ARG A 95 -6.12 0.52 5.24
C ARG A 95 -4.88 -0.34 5.05
N TRP A 96 -3.88 -0.25 5.93
CA TRP A 96 -2.72 -1.13 5.89
C TRP A 96 -3.12 -2.60 6.10
N VAL A 97 -3.92 -2.90 7.12
CA VAL A 97 -4.43 -4.26 7.38
C VAL A 97 -5.21 -4.79 6.18
N GLU A 98 -6.12 -3.99 5.62
CA GLU A 98 -6.92 -4.35 4.45
C GLU A 98 -6.06 -4.65 3.21
N LEU A 99 -5.12 -3.77 2.86
CA LEU A 99 -4.30 -3.89 1.66
C LEU A 99 -3.18 -4.94 1.78
N SER A 100 -2.74 -5.24 3.00
CA SER A 100 -1.78 -6.32 3.27
C SER A 100 -2.35 -7.72 3.02
N ASN A 101 -3.67 -7.84 2.76
CA ASN A 101 -4.41 -9.09 2.67
C ASN A 101 -4.27 -9.97 3.93
N THR A 102 -4.05 -9.33 5.08
CA THR A 102 -3.97 -10.01 6.37
C THR A 102 -5.37 -10.34 6.87
N LYS A 103 -5.54 -11.55 7.43
CA LYS A 103 -6.81 -11.93 8.09
C LYS A 103 -7.06 -10.99 9.26
N LYS A 104 -8.28 -10.43 9.37
CA LYS A 104 -8.70 -9.53 10.46
C LYS A 104 -9.03 -10.30 11.74
N THR A 105 -8.12 -11.17 12.17
CA THR A 105 -8.16 -11.91 13.43
C THR A 105 -7.04 -11.41 14.34
N PHE A 106 -7.15 -11.66 15.65
CA PHE A 106 -6.09 -11.31 16.59
C PHE A 106 -4.72 -11.87 16.15
N GLU A 107 -4.69 -13.14 15.77
CA GLU A 107 -3.48 -13.80 15.25
C GLU A 107 -2.97 -13.19 13.94
N GLY A 108 -3.87 -12.82 13.03
CA GLY A 108 -3.46 -12.17 11.78
C GLY A 108 -2.79 -10.82 12.04
N LEU A 109 -3.29 -10.04 13.01
CA LEU A 109 -2.68 -8.77 13.40
C LEU A 109 -1.31 -8.96 14.08
N ILE A 110 -1.18 -9.95 14.95
CA ILE A 110 0.12 -10.33 15.54
C ILE A 110 1.12 -10.64 14.43
N ASP A 111 0.74 -11.50 13.48
CA ASP A 111 1.58 -11.89 12.35
C ASP A 111 2.02 -10.67 11.51
N LEU A 112 1.08 -9.76 11.18
CA LEU A 112 1.38 -8.54 10.44
C LEU A 112 2.39 -7.65 11.17
N PHE A 113 2.21 -7.44 12.48
CA PHE A 113 3.10 -6.59 13.27
C PHE A 113 4.48 -7.22 13.48
N ILE A 114 4.58 -8.55 13.60
CA ILE A 114 5.87 -9.22 13.67
C ILE A 114 6.60 -9.11 12.31
N ARG A 115 5.90 -9.32 11.18
CA ARG A 115 6.49 -9.11 9.84
C ARG A 115 6.99 -7.68 9.67
N ASP A 116 6.22 -6.70 10.11
CA ASP A 116 6.64 -5.31 10.13
C ASP A 116 7.89 -5.10 10.99
N LYS A 117 7.90 -5.64 12.22
CA LYS A 117 9.02 -5.51 13.14
C LYS A 117 10.31 -6.10 12.57
N ILE A 118 10.23 -7.22 11.85
CA ILE A 118 11.38 -7.83 11.15
C ILE A 118 12.08 -6.81 10.25
N LEU A 119 11.31 -6.05 9.47
CA LEU A 119 11.86 -5.05 8.56
C LEU A 119 12.61 -3.91 9.27
N THR A 120 12.36 -3.68 10.56
CA THR A 120 12.98 -2.57 11.31
C THR A 120 14.41 -2.85 11.75
N PHE A 121 14.78 -4.12 11.92
CA PHE A 121 16.13 -4.49 12.34
C PHE A 121 16.94 -5.12 11.21
N CYS A 122 16.32 -5.58 10.14
CA CYS A 122 17.03 -6.11 8.97
C CYS A 122 17.86 -5.04 8.25
N ASN A 123 19.06 -5.40 7.80
CA ASN A 123 19.87 -4.54 6.94
C ASN A 123 19.12 -4.17 5.64
N PRO A 124 19.48 -3.06 4.96
CA PRO A 124 18.74 -2.59 3.78
C PRO A 124 18.61 -3.59 2.63
N GLN A 125 19.62 -4.45 2.42
CA GLN A 125 19.60 -5.45 1.35
C GLN A 125 18.63 -6.60 1.67
N LEU A 126 18.57 -7.03 2.93
CA LEU A 126 17.60 -8.02 3.37
C LEU A 126 16.18 -7.45 3.36
N VAL A 127 15.99 -6.19 3.74
CA VAL A 127 14.70 -5.49 3.62
C VAL A 127 14.23 -5.46 2.17
N ALA A 128 15.09 -5.06 1.23
CA ALA A 128 14.77 -5.08 -0.20
C ALA A 128 14.38 -6.49 -0.68
N PHE A 129 15.17 -7.50 -0.31
CA PHE A 129 14.90 -8.91 -0.64
C PHE A 129 13.53 -9.41 -0.13
N LEU A 130 13.12 -8.98 1.07
CA LEU A 130 11.83 -9.31 1.66
C LEU A 130 10.68 -8.56 0.97
N HIS A 131 10.85 -7.27 0.65
CA HIS A 131 9.84 -6.51 -0.09
C HIS A 131 9.59 -7.06 -1.50
N GLU A 132 10.63 -7.55 -2.18
CA GLU A 132 10.49 -8.22 -3.49
C GLU A 132 9.64 -9.49 -3.40
N ARG A 133 9.78 -10.25 -2.30
CA ARG A 133 9.17 -11.58 -2.14
C ARG A 133 7.85 -11.57 -1.39
N LYS A 134 7.51 -10.47 -0.71
CA LYS A 134 6.23 -10.21 -0.03
C LYS A 134 5.74 -11.41 0.82
N PRO A 135 6.48 -11.81 1.88
CA PRO A 135 6.05 -12.92 2.73
C PRO A 135 4.66 -12.66 3.32
N LYS A 136 3.79 -13.67 3.22
CA LYS A 136 2.38 -13.57 3.66
C LYS A 136 2.17 -13.85 5.14
N ASP A 137 3.17 -14.40 5.80
CA ASP A 137 3.17 -14.77 7.20
C ASP A 137 4.61 -14.80 7.76
N VAL A 138 4.73 -14.84 9.09
CA VAL A 138 6.00 -14.90 9.82
C VAL A 138 6.82 -16.15 9.47
N PRO A 139 6.26 -17.38 9.41
CA PRO A 139 7.02 -18.56 9.02
C PRO A 139 7.68 -18.42 7.65
N THR A 140 6.97 -17.86 6.67
CA THR A 140 7.52 -17.58 5.34
C THR A 140 8.63 -16.52 5.42
N ALA A 141 8.43 -15.44 6.19
CA ALA A 141 9.46 -14.41 6.37
C ALA A 141 10.75 -14.98 6.99
N VAL A 142 10.63 -15.85 8.01
CA VAL A 142 11.77 -16.52 8.65
C VAL A 142 12.52 -17.39 7.64
N LYS A 143 11.80 -18.21 6.87
CA LYS A 143 12.41 -19.07 5.84
C LYS A 143 13.18 -18.24 4.80
N LEU A 144 12.61 -17.12 4.37
CA LEU A 144 13.26 -16.21 3.43
C LEU A 144 14.52 -15.56 4.02
N CYS A 145 14.46 -15.10 5.27
CA CYS A 145 15.62 -14.57 5.97
C CYS A 145 16.75 -15.61 6.06
N GLN A 146 16.42 -16.84 6.46
CA GLN A 146 17.39 -17.93 6.56
C GLN A 146 18.03 -18.24 5.21
N HIS A 147 17.24 -18.36 4.14
CA HIS A 147 17.76 -18.56 2.79
C HIS A 147 18.71 -17.43 2.37
N TYR A 148 18.38 -16.18 2.70
CA TYR A 148 19.23 -15.03 2.39
C TYR A 148 20.57 -15.09 3.13
N ILE A 149 20.55 -15.40 4.42
CA ILE A 149 21.75 -15.50 5.27
C ILE A 149 22.65 -16.63 4.79
N THR A 150 22.08 -17.80 4.48
CA THR A 150 22.84 -18.94 3.95
C THR A 150 23.51 -18.61 2.61
N ALA A 151 22.84 -17.82 1.76
CA ALA A 151 23.40 -17.40 0.48
C ALA A 151 24.42 -16.25 0.59
N HIS A 152 24.47 -15.53 1.71
CA HIS A 152 25.32 -14.37 1.95
C HIS A 152 25.94 -14.40 3.35
N PRO A 153 26.79 -15.39 3.67
CA PRO A 153 27.34 -15.58 5.02
C PRO A 153 28.18 -14.40 5.53
N GLU A 154 28.67 -13.54 4.63
CA GLU A 154 29.41 -12.32 4.95
C GLU A 154 28.53 -11.16 5.42
N LYS A 155 27.20 -11.26 5.26
CA LYS A 155 26.26 -10.19 5.59
C LYS A 155 25.59 -10.43 6.93
N THR A 156 25.60 -9.41 7.78
CA THR A 156 24.88 -9.42 9.06
C THR A 156 23.39 -9.20 8.86
N ILE A 157 22.56 -9.84 9.68
CA ILE A 157 21.11 -9.62 9.67
C ILE A 157 20.79 -8.17 10.01
N CYS A 158 21.44 -7.64 11.05
CA CYS A 158 21.13 -6.32 11.58
C CYS A 158 21.69 -5.19 10.71
N CYS A 159 20.98 -4.07 10.66
CA CYS A 159 21.59 -2.78 10.35
C CYS A 159 22.80 -2.57 11.28
N LYS A 160 23.95 -2.13 10.73
CA LYS A 160 25.04 -1.64 11.57
C LYS A 160 24.56 -0.33 12.21
N ASP A 161 24.70 -0.24 13.54
CA ASP A 161 24.46 1.00 14.29
C ASP A 161 25.37 2.14 13.81
#